data_AF-A0A5N7C3W7-F1
#
_entry.id   AF-A0A5N7C3W7-F1
#
_cell.length_a   1.000
_cell.length_b   1.000
_cell.length_c   1.000
_cell.angle_alpha   90.00
_cell.angle_beta   90.00
_cell.angle_gamma   90.00
#
_symmetry.space_group_name_H-M   'P 1'
#
loop_
_entity.id
_entity.type
_entity.pdbx_description
1 polymer ?
#
loop_
_entity_poly.entity_id
_entity_poly.type
_entity_poly.pdbx_seq_one_letter_code
_entity_poly.pdbx_strand_id
1 'polypeptide(L)'
;MLGTSIINHLAKLVPPLQLIFIAGTRRFEQSFTGVDMLMLISYASIQIEYRSEAHKNAIRAAHRSSVSNISYSSLVFDGNFEKTSVCHVMGAHLATETDLATELPRPIALLTYIAICEGLYSDLFSIYLALFDQRNLVEEITIPQSGSGLGIAWAKRNGIGEATANMIVSYTAGPEILRFLNQVVLLSRPEVMSLGETVRLLGRAVGKSSRFGRSRRTNVLLCRKLGEYTSCWETFRRSEAAVVLLLLGEILARELGRFETTFKGNVGKVW
;
A
#
# COMPACT_ATOMS: atom_id res chain seq x y z
N MET A 1 10.19 -4.36 4.27
CA MET A 1 9.05 -3.47 4.57
C MET A 1 9.04 -2.33 3.55
N LEU A 2 7.90 -1.67 3.30
CA LEU A 2 7.85 -0.53 2.36
C LEU A 2 8.82 0.57 2.76
N GLY A 3 8.82 1.00 4.04
CA GLY A 3 9.71 2.04 4.53
C GLY A 3 11.18 1.79 4.19
N THR A 4 11.68 0.59 4.44
CA THR A 4 13.03 0.18 4.04
C THR A 4 13.29 0.35 2.54
N SER A 5 12.29 0.05 1.69
CA SER A 5 12.43 0.22 0.25
C SER A 5 12.53 1.68 -0.15
N ILE A 6 11.69 2.56 0.43
CA ILE A 6 11.74 4.00 0.18
C ILE A 6 13.10 4.55 0.60
N ILE A 7 13.57 4.20 1.80
CA ILE A 7 14.86 4.62 2.34
C ILE A 7 16.02 4.20 1.43
N ASN A 8 16.03 2.94 0.98
CA ASN A 8 17.08 2.41 0.12
C ASN A 8 17.18 3.14 -1.23
N HIS A 9 16.06 3.66 -1.75
CA HIS A 9 16.06 4.43 -2.99
C HIS A 9 16.37 5.90 -2.74
N LEU A 10 15.80 6.52 -1.70
CA LEU A 10 16.14 7.89 -1.29
C LEU A 10 17.64 8.04 -1.02
N ALA A 11 18.28 7.08 -0.35
CA ALA A 11 19.71 7.10 -0.05
C ALA A 11 20.61 7.11 -1.31
N LYS A 12 20.06 6.80 -2.49
CA LYS A 12 20.77 6.89 -3.79
C LYS A 12 20.52 8.21 -4.50
N LEU A 13 19.45 8.92 -4.13
CA LEU A 13 18.98 10.13 -4.81
C LEU A 13 19.33 11.41 -4.05
N VAL A 14 19.44 11.35 -2.73
CA VAL A 14 19.75 12.50 -1.88
C VAL A 14 20.92 12.22 -0.93
N PRO A 15 21.72 13.24 -0.57
CA PRO A 15 22.77 13.09 0.45
C PRO A 15 22.19 12.63 1.80
N PRO A 16 22.92 11.81 2.58
CA PRO A 16 22.46 11.36 3.90
C PRO A 16 22.09 12.50 4.86
N LEU A 17 22.74 13.66 4.75
CA LEU A 17 22.48 14.86 5.55
C LEU A 17 21.10 15.48 5.31
N GLN A 18 20.41 15.12 4.22
CA GLN A 18 19.05 15.57 3.90
C GLN A 18 17.98 14.57 4.37
N LEU A 19 18.36 13.48 5.02
CA LEU A 19 17.44 12.44 5.49
C LEU A 19 17.37 12.44 7.01
N ILE A 20 16.15 12.59 7.54
CA ILE A 20 15.86 12.49 8.96
C ILE A 20 14.95 11.28 9.18
N PHE A 21 15.40 10.33 10.01
CA PHE A 21 14.61 9.13 10.34
C PHE A 21 14.02 9.27 11.74
N ILE A 22 12.70 9.22 11.82
CA ILE A 22 11.96 9.38 13.07
C ILE A 22 11.24 8.06 13.35
N ALA A 23 11.68 7.35 14.39
CA ALA A 23 11.01 6.14 14.86
C ALA A 23 9.83 6.50 15.77
N GLY A 24 8.70 5.81 15.58
CA GLY A 24 7.40 6.15 16.18
C GLY A 24 7.43 6.23 17.71
N THR A 25 7.38 7.46 18.23
CA THR A 25 6.88 7.73 19.58
C THR A 25 5.61 8.56 19.46
N ARG A 26 4.67 8.41 20.41
CA ARG A 26 3.40 9.16 20.42
C ARG A 26 3.59 10.68 20.65
N ARG A 27 4.82 11.13 20.80
CA ARG A 27 5.19 12.52 21.05
C ARG A 27 6.06 13.00 19.91
N PHE A 28 5.41 13.57 18.90
CA PHE A 28 6.09 14.23 17.78
C PHE A 28 6.51 15.67 18.12
N GLU A 29 6.50 16.05 19.40
CA GLU A 29 6.88 17.40 19.84
C GLU A 29 8.32 17.66 19.41
N GLN A 30 8.50 18.64 18.52
CA GLN A 30 9.78 19.05 17.93
C GLN A 30 10.47 17.99 17.04
N SER A 31 9.86 16.83 16.80
CA SER A 31 10.48 15.78 15.98
C SER A 31 10.65 16.17 14.51
N PHE A 32 9.87 17.15 14.03
CA PHE A 32 9.90 17.60 12.63
C PHE A 32 10.54 18.99 12.45
N THR A 33 11.24 19.50 13.47
CA THR A 33 11.95 20.78 13.33
C THR A 33 13.03 20.68 12.24
N GLY A 34 12.99 21.59 11.28
CA GLY A 34 13.92 21.59 10.13
C GLY A 34 13.57 20.58 9.03
N VAL A 35 12.39 19.96 9.08
CA VAL A 35 11.89 19.07 8.03
C VAL A 35 11.03 19.86 7.05
N ASP A 36 11.44 19.92 5.79
CA ASP A 36 10.62 20.53 4.72
C ASP A 36 9.51 19.60 4.24
N MET A 37 9.80 18.30 4.14
CA MET A 37 8.89 17.29 3.63
C MET A 37 8.88 16.05 4.53
N LEU A 38 7.68 15.60 4.90
CA LEU A 38 7.46 14.40 5.71
C LEU A 38 6.92 13.26 4.85
N MET A 39 7.63 12.13 4.79
CA MET A 39 7.07 10.85 4.35
C MET A 39 6.43 10.14 5.56
N LEU A 40 5.11 10.25 5.70
CA LEU A 40 4.33 9.56 6.72
C LEU A 40 4.02 8.12 6.27
N ILE A 41 4.82 7.18 6.74
CA ILE A 41 4.55 5.75 6.56
C ILE A 41 3.48 5.33 7.55
N SER A 42 2.43 4.70 7.02
CA SER A 42 1.25 4.31 7.77
C SER A 42 1.59 3.26 8.83
N TYR A 43 1.11 3.50 10.05
CA TYR A 43 1.44 2.71 11.23
C TYR A 43 0.89 1.28 11.12
N ALA A 44 1.69 0.27 11.48
CA ALA A 44 1.33 -1.14 11.35
C ALA A 44 0.37 -1.61 12.45
N SER A 45 -0.89 -1.16 12.38
CA SER A 45 -1.99 -1.61 13.25
C SER A 45 -3.26 -1.86 12.43
N ILE A 46 -4.04 -2.85 12.85
CA ILE A 46 -5.38 -3.11 12.30
C ILE A 46 -6.50 -2.40 13.08
N GLN A 47 -6.17 -1.80 14.24
CA GLN A 47 -7.11 -1.00 15.02
C GLN A 47 -7.26 0.36 14.35
N ILE A 48 -8.45 0.65 13.81
CA ILE A 48 -8.70 1.81 12.96
C ILE A 48 -8.46 3.10 13.74
N GLU A 49 -9.13 3.24 14.88
CA GLU A 49 -9.11 4.45 15.71
C GLU A 49 -7.70 4.74 16.23
N TYR A 50 -7.02 3.69 16.73
CA TYR A 50 -5.65 3.84 17.21
C TYR A 50 -4.70 4.30 16.10
N ARG A 51 -4.86 3.76 14.89
CA ARG A 51 -4.01 4.07 13.74
C ARG A 51 -4.31 5.47 13.19
N SER A 52 -5.58 5.83 13.03
CA SER A 52 -5.99 7.16 12.55
C SER A 52 -5.56 8.25 13.52
N GLU A 53 -5.74 8.05 14.83
CA GLU A 53 -5.29 9.02 15.84
C GLU A 53 -3.77 9.20 15.83
N ALA A 54 -3.00 8.12 15.64
CA ALA A 54 -1.55 8.22 15.50
C ALA A 54 -1.14 9.06 14.27
N HIS A 55 -1.80 8.86 13.13
CA HIS A 55 -1.54 9.65 11.91
C HIS A 55 -1.96 11.11 12.08
N LYS A 56 -3.14 11.37 12.65
CA LYS A 56 -3.66 12.73 12.92
C LYS A 56 -2.72 13.52 13.82
N ASN A 57 -2.15 12.87 14.84
CA ASN A 57 -1.15 13.48 15.71
C ASN A 57 0.16 13.81 14.94
N ALA A 58 0.60 12.94 14.03
CA ALA A 58 1.75 13.21 13.17
C ALA A 58 1.50 14.39 12.22
N ILE A 59 0.34 14.43 11.56
CA ILE A 59 -0.07 15.52 10.65
C ILE A 59 -0.07 16.86 11.39
N ARG A 60 -0.68 16.92 12.58
CA ARG A 60 -0.72 18.12 13.41
C ARG A 60 0.66 18.58 13.87
N ALA A 61 1.55 17.64 14.21
CA ALA A 61 2.91 17.98 14.59
C ALA A 61 3.75 18.47 13.41
N ALA A 62 3.55 17.89 12.21
CA ALA A 62 4.20 18.35 10.99
C ALA A 62 3.79 19.79 10.66
N HIS A 63 2.49 20.08 10.71
CA HIS A 63 1.96 21.43 10.55
C HIS A 63 2.56 22.42 11.57
N ARG A 64 2.60 22.06 12.87
CA ARG A 64 3.24 22.90 13.91
C ARG A 64 4.74 23.12 13.72
N SER A 65 5.41 22.24 12.98
CA SER A 65 6.85 22.32 12.72
C SER A 65 7.19 22.98 11.39
N SER A 66 6.20 23.59 10.72
CA SER A 66 6.35 24.24 9.41
C SER A 66 6.77 23.31 8.27
N VAL A 67 6.43 22.02 8.36
CA VAL A 67 6.55 21.11 7.21
C VAL A 67 5.71 21.66 6.05
N SER A 68 6.28 21.66 4.84
CA SER A 68 5.64 22.20 3.63
C SER A 68 4.90 21.12 2.83
N ASN A 69 5.28 19.85 2.97
CA ASN A 69 4.54 18.75 2.35
C ASN A 69 4.52 17.47 3.18
N ILE A 70 3.37 16.78 3.15
CA ILE A 70 3.23 15.41 3.67
C ILE A 70 2.94 14.46 2.52
N SER A 71 3.85 13.52 2.27
CA SER A 71 3.57 12.33 1.46
C SER A 71 3.14 11.19 2.37
N TYR A 72 1.96 10.63 2.16
CA TYR A 72 1.38 9.58 3.00
C TYR A 72 1.27 8.26 2.25
N SER A 73 1.75 7.15 2.85
CA SER A 73 1.54 5.81 2.29
C SER A 73 0.11 5.33 2.59
N SER A 74 -0.81 5.52 1.65
CA SER A 74 -2.17 4.99 1.71
C SER A 74 -2.24 3.56 1.12
N LEU A 75 -3.44 3.04 0.84
CA LEU A 75 -3.66 1.66 0.40
C LEU A 75 -4.81 1.57 -0.61
N VAL A 76 -4.73 0.68 -1.61
CA VAL A 76 -5.80 0.51 -2.60
C VAL A 76 -6.82 -0.57 -2.20
N PHE A 77 -7.95 -0.13 -1.68
CA PHE A 77 -9.13 -0.98 -1.42
C PHE A 77 -10.45 -0.23 -1.62
N ASP A 78 -10.41 1.00 -2.13
CA ASP A 78 -11.53 1.92 -2.24
C ASP A 78 -12.07 2.04 -3.66
N GLY A 79 -11.84 1.05 -4.53
CA GLY A 79 -12.61 0.92 -5.76
C GLY A 79 -12.54 2.11 -6.71
N ASN A 80 -11.38 2.77 -6.79
CA ASN A 80 -11.06 3.95 -7.59
C ASN A 80 -11.25 5.27 -6.86
N PHE A 81 -10.60 5.41 -5.70
CA PHE A 81 -10.58 6.64 -4.90
C PHE A 81 -11.92 6.99 -4.24
N GLU A 82 -12.79 5.98 -4.05
CA GLU A 82 -14.04 6.18 -3.30
C GLU A 82 -13.74 6.53 -1.84
N LYS A 83 -14.71 7.13 -1.16
CA LYS A 83 -14.58 7.50 0.26
C LYS A 83 -15.00 6.40 1.22
N THR A 84 -15.31 5.22 0.71
CA THR A 84 -15.74 4.06 1.49
C THR A 84 -15.19 2.78 0.90
N SER A 85 -14.93 1.79 1.76
CA SER A 85 -14.50 0.45 1.37
C SER A 85 -15.07 -0.55 2.37
N VAL A 86 -15.35 -1.77 1.91
CA VAL A 86 -15.70 -2.88 2.83
C VAL A 86 -14.48 -3.53 3.49
N CYS A 87 -13.28 -3.17 3.06
CA CYS A 87 -12.05 -3.64 3.67
C CYS A 87 -11.79 -2.92 4.98
N HIS A 88 -11.81 -3.66 6.09
CA HIS A 88 -11.57 -3.10 7.43
C HIS A 88 -10.25 -2.33 7.51
N VAL A 89 -9.18 -2.88 6.93
CA VAL A 89 -7.85 -2.24 6.99
C VAL A 89 -7.76 -0.94 6.19
N MET A 90 -8.72 -0.66 5.29
CA MET A 90 -8.81 0.59 4.53
C MET A 90 -9.40 1.74 5.38
N GLY A 91 -10.17 1.45 6.43
CA GLY A 91 -10.86 2.48 7.22
C GLY A 91 -9.90 3.54 7.80
N ALA A 92 -8.75 3.11 8.34
CA ALA A 92 -7.76 4.05 8.88
C ALA A 92 -7.10 4.92 7.80
N HIS A 93 -6.96 4.39 6.59
CA HIS A 93 -6.39 5.11 5.45
C HIS A 93 -7.36 6.19 4.97
N LEU A 94 -8.63 5.86 4.78
CA LEU A 94 -9.68 6.83 4.41
C LEU A 94 -9.83 7.95 5.43
N ALA A 95 -9.77 7.62 6.73
CA ALA A 95 -9.78 8.62 7.80
C ALA A 95 -8.57 9.56 7.69
N THR A 96 -7.38 9.01 7.44
CA THR A 96 -6.14 9.80 7.31
C THR A 96 -6.15 10.68 6.06
N GLU A 97 -6.63 10.17 4.93
CA GLU A 97 -6.81 10.95 3.70
C GLU A 97 -7.79 12.10 3.90
N THR A 98 -8.87 11.84 4.65
CA THR A 98 -9.84 12.88 5.02
C THR A 98 -9.19 13.93 5.89
N ASP A 99 -8.45 13.54 6.94
CA ASP A 99 -7.72 14.49 7.80
C ASP A 99 -6.72 15.34 7.00
N LEU A 100 -5.97 14.75 6.06
CA LEU A 100 -5.07 15.49 5.17
C LEU A 100 -5.83 16.50 4.30
N ALA A 101 -7.03 16.15 3.83
CA ALA A 101 -7.83 17.03 2.99
C ALA A 101 -8.56 18.15 3.77
N THR A 102 -8.92 17.91 5.04
CA THR A 102 -9.80 18.80 5.82
C THR A 102 -9.11 19.56 6.95
N GLU A 103 -8.12 18.97 7.61
CA GLU A 103 -7.41 19.60 8.73
C GLU A 103 -6.26 20.51 8.25
N LEU A 104 -5.90 20.45 6.97
CA LEU A 104 -4.94 21.35 6.34
C LEU A 104 -5.66 22.59 5.76
N PRO A 105 -5.34 23.84 6.16
CA PRO A 105 -6.12 25.02 5.77
C PRO A 105 -6.05 25.36 4.27
N ARG A 106 -7.11 25.98 3.70
CA ARG A 106 -7.07 26.78 2.45
C ARG A 106 -7.65 28.17 2.69
N PRO A 107 -7.16 29.26 2.06
CA PRO A 107 -6.29 29.36 0.88
C PRO A 107 -4.85 29.87 1.15
N ILE A 108 -4.42 30.01 2.41
CA ILE A 108 -3.13 30.66 2.79
C ILE A 108 -2.05 29.65 3.28
N ALA A 109 -2.33 28.34 3.35
CA ALA A 109 -1.39 27.37 3.92
C ALA A 109 -0.26 26.96 2.96
N LEU A 110 0.98 26.99 3.46
CA LEU A 110 2.19 26.44 2.82
C LEU A 110 2.24 24.90 2.84
N LEU A 111 1.43 24.25 3.70
CA LEU A 111 1.43 22.80 3.85
C LEU A 111 0.51 22.14 2.82
N THR A 112 1.11 21.32 1.95
CA THR A 112 0.47 20.50 0.92
C THR A 112 0.56 19.02 1.24
N TYR A 113 -0.18 18.16 0.54
CA TYR A 113 -0.06 16.72 0.73
C TYR A 113 -0.10 15.92 -0.57
N ILE A 114 0.35 14.67 -0.52
CA ILE A 114 0.11 13.65 -1.54
C ILE A 114 -0.24 12.35 -0.80
N ALA A 115 -1.45 11.83 -0.98
CA ALA A 115 -1.82 10.52 -0.47
C ALA A 115 -1.54 9.47 -1.55
N ILE A 116 -0.61 8.56 -1.29
CA ILE A 116 -0.15 7.57 -2.24
C ILE A 116 -0.88 6.26 -1.94
N CYS A 117 -1.97 5.96 -2.63
CA CYS A 117 -2.61 4.66 -2.59
C CYS A 117 -1.69 3.62 -3.21
N GLU A 118 -1.30 2.64 -2.41
CA GLU A 118 -0.36 1.63 -2.83
C GLU A 118 -1.10 0.39 -3.34
N GLY A 119 -0.71 -0.07 -4.54
CA GLY A 119 -1.11 -1.36 -5.07
C GLY A 119 -0.82 -2.48 -4.08
N LEU A 120 -1.71 -3.48 -4.01
CA LEU A 120 -1.51 -4.60 -3.09
C LEU A 120 -0.20 -5.32 -3.39
N TYR A 121 0.56 -5.56 -2.34
CA TYR A 121 1.92 -6.04 -2.48
C TYR A 121 1.95 -7.48 -3.00
N SER A 122 2.58 -7.67 -4.15
CA SER A 122 2.79 -9.00 -4.72
C SER A 122 3.64 -9.90 -3.84
N ASP A 123 4.42 -9.35 -2.90
CA ASP A 123 5.20 -10.15 -1.94
C ASP A 123 4.39 -10.60 -0.71
N LEU A 124 3.17 -10.09 -0.52
CA LEU A 124 2.27 -10.47 0.57
C LEU A 124 1.05 -11.27 0.07
N PHE A 125 1.14 -11.90 -1.11
CA PHE A 125 0.01 -12.65 -1.69
C PHE A 125 -0.60 -13.68 -0.72
N SER A 126 0.20 -14.28 0.16
CA SER A 126 -0.24 -15.38 1.03
C SER A 126 -1.34 -14.95 1.99
N ILE A 127 -1.31 -13.72 2.51
CA ILE A 127 -2.33 -13.21 3.43
C ILE A 127 -3.70 -13.13 2.75
N TYR A 128 -3.71 -12.82 1.46
CA TYR A 128 -4.93 -12.69 0.64
C TYR A 128 -5.41 -14.04 0.10
N LEU A 129 -4.50 -15.02 -0.01
CA LEU A 129 -4.77 -16.36 -0.51
C LEU A 129 -4.87 -17.40 0.63
N ALA A 130 -5.60 -17.08 1.70
CA ALA A 130 -5.87 -18.02 2.80
C ALA A 130 -4.63 -18.59 3.49
N LEU A 131 -3.59 -17.77 3.69
CA LEU A 131 -2.29 -18.19 4.24
C LEU A 131 -1.62 -19.27 3.39
N PHE A 132 -1.81 -19.22 2.07
CA PHE A 132 -1.22 -20.16 1.14
C PHE A 132 0.30 -20.23 1.29
N ASP A 133 0.78 -21.44 1.54
CA ASP A 133 2.20 -21.76 1.61
C ASP A 133 2.64 -22.42 0.30
N GLN A 134 3.47 -21.71 -0.44
CA GLN A 134 4.08 -22.19 -1.69
C GLN A 134 4.95 -23.45 -1.51
N ARG A 135 5.41 -23.77 -0.29
CA ARG A 135 6.18 -24.99 0.01
C ARG A 135 5.28 -26.19 0.26
N ASN A 136 4.13 -25.94 0.89
CA ASN A 136 3.16 -26.95 1.28
C ASN A 136 1.87 -26.77 0.47
N LEU A 137 2.01 -27.02 -0.84
CA LEU A 137 0.95 -26.83 -1.82
C LEU A 137 -0.19 -27.81 -1.58
N VAL A 138 -1.41 -27.26 -1.50
CA VAL A 138 -2.67 -28.00 -1.49
C VAL A 138 -3.28 -28.02 -2.89
N GLU A 139 -4.11 -29.03 -3.18
CA GLU A 139 -4.81 -29.14 -4.47
C GLU A 139 -5.75 -27.96 -4.72
N GLU A 140 -6.41 -27.48 -3.66
CA GLU A 140 -7.36 -26.38 -3.72
C GLU A 140 -7.18 -25.42 -2.54
N ILE A 141 -7.11 -24.13 -2.84
CA ILE A 141 -7.15 -23.05 -1.87
C ILE A 141 -8.57 -22.53 -1.84
N THR A 142 -9.18 -22.52 -0.66
CA THR A 142 -10.56 -22.08 -0.48
C THR A 142 -10.69 -20.93 0.49
N ILE A 143 -11.50 -19.94 0.13
CA ILE A 143 -11.92 -18.85 1.02
C ILE A 143 -13.44 -18.90 1.25
N PRO A 144 -14.00 -18.23 2.27
CA PRO A 144 -15.45 -18.25 2.55
C PRO A 144 -16.30 -17.64 1.43
N GLN A 145 -15.82 -16.59 0.76
CA GLN A 145 -16.45 -15.98 -0.42
C GLN A 145 -16.00 -16.68 -1.72
N SER A 146 -16.62 -16.38 -2.86
CA SER A 146 -16.20 -16.94 -4.16
C SER A 146 -14.89 -16.37 -4.71
N GLY A 147 -14.45 -15.20 -4.22
CA GLY A 147 -13.32 -14.47 -4.80
C GLY A 147 -13.52 -14.12 -6.28
N SER A 148 -14.78 -14.09 -6.74
CA SER A 148 -15.16 -14.02 -8.15
C SER A 148 -15.21 -12.61 -8.74
N GLY A 149 -14.65 -11.61 -8.07
CA GLY A 149 -14.52 -10.28 -8.66
C GLY A 149 -13.38 -10.23 -9.66
N LEU A 150 -13.13 -9.05 -10.22
CA LEU A 150 -12.14 -8.85 -11.30
C LEU A 150 -10.73 -9.24 -10.87
N GLY A 151 -10.40 -9.07 -9.58
CA GLY A 151 -9.13 -9.47 -9.01
C GLY A 151 -8.38 -8.32 -8.37
N ILE A 152 -7.06 -8.37 -8.49
CA ILE A 152 -6.13 -7.46 -7.83
C ILE A 152 -5.16 -6.86 -8.85
N ALA A 153 -5.00 -5.55 -8.82
CA ALA A 153 -3.89 -4.85 -9.48
C ALA A 153 -2.64 -4.90 -8.59
N TRP A 154 -1.92 -6.03 -8.65
CA TRP A 154 -0.74 -6.27 -7.81
C TRP A 154 0.36 -5.23 -8.04
N ALA A 155 1.20 -4.96 -7.05
CA ALA A 155 2.39 -4.13 -7.21
C ALA A 155 3.56 -4.66 -6.39
N LYS A 156 4.79 -4.51 -6.89
CA LYS A 156 5.98 -4.86 -6.10
C LYS A 156 6.27 -3.74 -5.12
N ARG A 157 6.50 -4.08 -3.85
CA ARG A 157 6.93 -3.09 -2.83
C ARG A 157 8.15 -2.31 -3.25
N ASN A 158 9.12 -2.98 -3.90
CA ASN A 158 10.32 -2.31 -4.37
C ASN A 158 10.04 -1.24 -5.43
N GLY A 159 9.10 -1.50 -6.35
CA GLY A 159 8.72 -0.54 -7.38
C GLY A 159 7.95 0.64 -6.81
N ILE A 160 7.00 0.37 -5.89
CA ILE A 160 6.30 1.42 -5.15
C ILE A 160 7.31 2.29 -4.38
N GLY A 161 8.22 1.68 -3.63
CA GLY A 161 9.21 2.43 -2.85
C GLY A 161 10.15 3.28 -3.71
N GLU A 162 10.52 2.80 -4.90
CA GLU A 162 11.30 3.56 -5.89
C GLU A 162 10.51 4.76 -6.43
N ALA A 163 9.26 4.54 -6.81
CA ALA A 163 8.41 5.60 -7.34
C ALA A 163 8.09 6.66 -6.27
N THR A 164 7.80 6.25 -5.04
CA THR A 164 7.62 7.16 -3.90
C THR A 164 8.88 7.99 -3.65
N ALA A 165 10.07 7.37 -3.69
CA ALA A 165 11.34 8.10 -3.54
C ALA A 165 11.53 9.12 -4.68
N ASN A 166 11.25 8.74 -5.93
CA ASN A 166 11.29 9.67 -7.07
C ASN A 166 10.30 10.83 -6.90
N MET A 167 9.08 10.57 -6.43
CA MET A 167 8.08 11.62 -6.17
C MET A 167 8.55 12.61 -5.09
N ILE A 168 9.14 12.09 -4.00
CA ILE A 168 9.71 12.91 -2.91
C ILE A 168 10.83 13.82 -3.45
N VAL A 169 11.74 13.28 -4.26
CA VAL A 169 12.86 14.06 -4.82
C VAL A 169 12.36 15.04 -5.89
N SER A 170 11.39 14.66 -6.70
CA SER A 170 10.77 15.57 -7.66
C SER A 170 10.08 16.75 -7.00
N TYR A 171 9.56 16.59 -5.77
CA TYR A 171 9.03 17.71 -4.98
C TYR A 171 10.06 18.79 -4.71
N THR A 172 11.31 18.40 -4.46
CA THR A 172 12.41 19.34 -4.19
C THR A 172 13.07 19.88 -5.46
N ALA A 173 12.78 19.31 -6.63
CA ALA A 173 13.53 19.56 -7.86
C ALA A 173 12.75 20.27 -9.00
N GLY A 174 11.41 20.34 -9.02
CA GLY A 174 10.73 21.02 -10.12
C GLY A 174 9.19 21.03 -10.13
N PRO A 175 8.59 21.69 -11.14
CA PRO A 175 7.14 21.98 -11.19
C PRO A 175 6.26 20.76 -11.54
N GLU A 176 6.83 19.66 -12.05
CA GLU A 176 6.04 18.50 -12.46
C GLU A 176 5.27 17.83 -11.31
N ILE A 177 5.79 17.94 -10.08
CA ILE A 177 5.15 17.40 -8.88
C ILE A 177 3.87 18.16 -8.50
N LEU A 178 3.72 19.41 -8.97
CA LEU A 178 2.58 20.27 -8.65
C LEU A 178 1.25 19.63 -9.07
N ARG A 179 1.26 18.79 -10.12
CA ARG A 179 0.08 18.07 -10.60
C ARG A 179 -0.48 17.06 -9.59
N PHE A 180 0.34 16.60 -8.64
CA PHE A 180 -0.04 15.61 -7.63
C PHE A 180 -0.34 16.23 -6.26
N LEU A 181 -0.11 17.54 -6.08
CA LEU A 181 -0.33 18.19 -4.80
C LEU A 181 -1.82 18.26 -4.46
N ASN A 182 -2.08 18.00 -3.18
CA ASN A 182 -3.40 17.95 -2.56
C ASN A 182 -4.34 16.94 -3.23
N GLN A 183 -3.77 15.80 -3.65
CA GLN A 183 -4.50 14.72 -4.32
C GLN A 183 -4.17 13.37 -3.72
N VAL A 184 -5.04 12.41 -4.05
CA VAL A 184 -4.78 10.99 -3.89
C VAL A 184 -4.29 10.45 -5.23
N VAL A 185 -3.22 9.68 -5.22
CA VAL A 185 -2.64 9.03 -6.41
C VAL A 185 -2.57 7.53 -6.20
N LEU A 186 -2.56 6.73 -7.27
CA LEU A 186 -2.44 5.27 -7.17
C LEU A 186 -1.16 4.77 -7.85
N LEU A 187 -0.40 3.98 -7.10
CA LEU A 187 0.76 3.25 -7.59
C LEU A 187 0.44 1.75 -7.67
N SER A 188 -0.24 1.35 -8.75
CA SER A 188 -0.55 -0.04 -9.08
C SER A 188 0.08 -0.48 -10.40
N ARG A 189 -0.01 -1.78 -10.72
CA ARG A 189 0.30 -2.25 -12.08
C ARG A 189 -0.82 -1.90 -13.05
N PRO A 190 -0.52 -1.85 -14.36
CA PRO A 190 -1.52 -1.65 -15.41
C PRO A 190 -2.35 -2.91 -15.71
N GLU A 191 -2.34 -3.91 -14.83
CA GLU A 191 -2.94 -5.23 -15.06
C GLU A 191 -3.64 -5.73 -13.81
N VAL A 192 -4.84 -6.28 -13.98
CA VAL A 192 -5.61 -6.96 -12.93
C VAL A 192 -5.46 -8.47 -13.09
N MET A 193 -5.30 -9.17 -11.97
CA MET A 193 -5.26 -10.63 -11.95
C MET A 193 -6.28 -11.17 -10.94
N SER A 194 -7.14 -12.08 -11.37
CA SER A 194 -8.05 -12.77 -10.45
C SER A 194 -7.28 -13.63 -9.45
N LEU A 195 -7.92 -13.96 -8.32
CA LEU A 195 -7.31 -14.85 -7.33
C LEU A 195 -7.02 -16.24 -7.92
N GLY A 196 -7.91 -16.75 -8.79
CA GLY A 196 -7.70 -18.01 -9.50
C GLY A 196 -6.55 -17.98 -10.50
N GLU A 197 -6.36 -16.88 -11.23
CA GLU A 197 -5.17 -16.69 -12.08
C GLU A 197 -3.90 -16.63 -11.26
N THR A 198 -3.93 -15.89 -10.14
CA THR A 198 -2.81 -15.76 -9.21
C THR A 198 -2.38 -17.15 -8.71
N VAL A 199 -3.33 -17.96 -8.23
CA VAL A 199 -3.05 -19.32 -7.74
C VAL A 199 -2.53 -20.24 -8.84
N ARG A 200 -3.11 -20.19 -10.05
CA ARG A 200 -2.63 -20.99 -11.18
C ARG A 200 -1.19 -20.63 -11.57
N LEU A 201 -0.87 -19.34 -11.56
CA LEU A 201 0.46 -18.83 -11.87
C LEU A 201 1.47 -19.27 -10.79
N LEU A 202 1.11 -19.12 -9.51
CA LEU A 202 1.92 -19.58 -8.39
C LEU A 202 2.19 -21.09 -8.47
N GLY A 203 1.15 -21.90 -8.74
CA GLY A 203 1.30 -23.34 -8.93
C GLY A 203 2.24 -23.70 -10.08
N ARG A 204 2.08 -23.07 -11.26
CA ARG A 204 2.98 -23.31 -12.40
C ARG A 204 4.43 -23.01 -12.06
N ALA A 205 4.69 -21.97 -11.28
CA ALA A 205 6.05 -21.57 -10.92
C ALA A 205 6.76 -22.57 -10.00
N VAL A 206 6.03 -23.48 -9.35
CA VAL A 206 6.54 -24.59 -8.51
C VAL A 206 6.30 -25.97 -9.13
N GLY A 207 5.88 -26.01 -10.41
CA GLY A 207 5.67 -27.26 -11.14
C GLY A 207 4.46 -28.07 -10.69
N LYS A 208 3.45 -27.46 -10.03
CA LYS A 208 2.22 -28.14 -9.58
C LYS A 208 0.96 -27.39 -10.01
N SER A 209 -0.18 -28.08 -10.08
CA SER A 209 -1.48 -27.45 -10.30
C SER A 209 -2.21 -27.24 -8.97
N SER A 210 -2.59 -26.00 -8.68
CA SER A 210 -3.52 -25.67 -7.59
C SER A 210 -4.70 -24.88 -8.15
N ARG A 211 -5.88 -25.12 -7.57
CA ARG A 211 -7.11 -24.40 -7.91
C ARG A 211 -7.48 -23.44 -6.79
N PHE A 212 -8.29 -22.44 -7.12
CA PHE A 212 -8.86 -21.51 -6.17
C PHE A 212 -10.38 -21.62 -6.22
N GLY A 213 -11.00 -21.66 -5.06
CA GLY A 213 -12.43 -21.91 -4.95
C GLY A 213 -13.07 -21.31 -3.71
N ARG A 214 -14.39 -21.48 -3.63
CA ARG A 214 -15.16 -21.17 -2.44
C ARG A 214 -15.22 -22.38 -1.54
N SER A 215 -15.00 -22.19 -0.24
CA SER A 215 -15.22 -23.26 0.73
C SER A 215 -16.71 -23.52 0.93
N ARG A 216 -17.10 -24.79 1.04
CA ARG A 216 -18.46 -25.20 1.46
C ARG A 216 -18.73 -24.88 2.93
N ARG A 217 -17.70 -24.86 3.77
CA ARG A 217 -17.78 -24.56 5.20
C ARG A 217 -16.71 -23.55 5.60
N THR A 218 -17.07 -22.51 6.33
CA THR A 218 -16.12 -21.51 6.81
C THR A 218 -15.04 -22.17 7.68
N ASN A 219 -13.78 -21.99 7.31
CA ASN A 219 -12.64 -22.43 8.12
C ASN A 219 -12.44 -21.42 9.26
N VAL A 220 -13.06 -21.70 10.42
CA VAL A 220 -13.05 -20.81 11.59
C VAL A 220 -11.63 -20.53 12.08
N LEU A 221 -10.73 -21.53 12.05
CA LEU A 221 -9.34 -21.34 12.48
C LEU A 221 -8.58 -20.38 11.56
N LEU A 222 -8.77 -20.51 10.24
CA LEU A 222 -8.20 -19.58 9.27
C LEU A 222 -8.74 -18.17 9.47
N CYS A 223 -10.06 -18.02 9.62
CA CYS A 223 -10.66 -16.71 9.87
C CYS A 223 -10.14 -16.08 11.16
N ARG A 224 -9.96 -16.86 12.23
CA ARG A 224 -9.39 -16.38 13.49
C ARG A 224 -7.93 -15.93 13.33
N LYS A 225 -7.13 -16.63 12.52
CA LYS A 225 -5.73 -16.25 12.25
C LYS A 225 -5.62 -14.97 11.44
N LEU A 226 -6.49 -14.79 10.44
CA LEU A 226 -6.50 -13.61 9.58
C LEU A 226 -7.21 -12.41 10.23
N GLY A 227 -8.16 -12.65 11.13
CA GLY A 227 -8.95 -11.61 11.78
C GLY A 227 -9.60 -10.68 10.75
N GLU A 228 -9.35 -9.39 10.90
CA GLU A 228 -9.91 -8.35 10.03
C GLU A 228 -9.45 -8.42 8.57
N TYR A 229 -8.33 -9.11 8.27
CA TYR A 229 -7.91 -9.34 6.87
C TYR A 229 -8.91 -10.18 6.08
N THR A 230 -9.82 -10.91 6.74
CA THR A 230 -10.89 -11.65 6.05
C THR A 230 -11.85 -10.74 5.28
N SER A 231 -11.97 -9.46 5.67
CA SER A 231 -12.75 -8.44 4.94
C SER A 231 -12.21 -8.19 3.52
N CYS A 232 -10.91 -8.40 3.27
CA CYS A 232 -10.29 -8.23 1.95
C CYS A 232 -10.98 -9.12 0.89
N TRP A 233 -11.46 -10.31 1.27
CA TRP A 233 -12.12 -11.21 0.32
C TRP A 233 -13.45 -10.67 -0.20
N GLU A 234 -14.18 -9.92 0.62
CA GLU A 234 -15.39 -9.23 0.19
C GLU A 234 -15.05 -8.05 -0.74
N THR A 235 -13.98 -7.31 -0.44
CA THR A 235 -13.42 -6.29 -1.35
C THR A 235 -13.02 -6.89 -2.70
N PHE A 236 -12.35 -8.04 -2.72
CA PHE A 236 -12.00 -8.70 -3.98
C PHE A 236 -13.24 -9.12 -4.76
N ARG A 237 -14.28 -9.62 -4.07
CA ARG A 237 -15.58 -9.94 -4.70
C ARG A 237 -16.24 -8.71 -5.32
N ARG A 238 -16.09 -7.54 -4.69
CA ARG A 238 -16.57 -6.23 -5.18
C ARG A 238 -15.63 -5.55 -6.17
N SER A 239 -14.47 -6.13 -6.43
CA SER A 239 -13.44 -5.58 -7.32
C SER A 239 -12.83 -4.25 -6.85
N GLU A 240 -12.90 -3.90 -5.56
CA GLU A 240 -12.37 -2.61 -5.07
C GLU A 240 -10.83 -2.56 -5.14
N ALA A 241 -10.15 -3.70 -5.33
CA ALA A 241 -8.70 -3.81 -5.53
C ALA A 241 -8.29 -3.93 -7.02
N ALA A 242 -9.25 -3.86 -7.95
CA ALA A 242 -9.03 -4.01 -9.39
C ALA A 242 -8.85 -2.65 -10.10
N VAL A 243 -8.14 -1.72 -9.46
CA VAL A 243 -7.93 -0.36 -9.97
C VAL A 243 -6.54 -0.26 -10.58
N VAL A 244 -6.48 0.12 -11.86
CA VAL A 244 -5.23 0.22 -12.62
C VAL A 244 -4.98 1.67 -13.02
N LEU A 245 -3.77 2.15 -12.81
CA LEU A 245 -3.25 3.39 -13.40
C LEU A 245 -1.85 3.15 -13.94
N LEU A 246 -1.46 3.91 -14.97
CA LEU A 246 -0.13 3.82 -15.58
C LEU A 246 0.96 4.56 -14.79
N LEU A 247 0.55 5.36 -13.80
CA LEU A 247 1.39 6.30 -13.06
C LEU A 247 2.67 5.66 -12.49
N LEU A 248 2.60 4.42 -11.99
CA LEU A 248 3.78 3.72 -11.49
C LEU A 248 4.83 3.48 -12.58
N GLY A 249 4.41 3.10 -13.79
CA GLY A 249 5.31 2.93 -14.93
C GLY A 249 5.85 4.27 -15.46
N GLU A 250 5.01 5.31 -15.45
CA GLU A 250 5.38 6.67 -15.85
C GLU A 250 6.46 7.25 -14.94
N ILE A 251 6.29 7.20 -13.62
CA ILE A 251 7.26 7.71 -12.65
C ILE A 251 8.59 6.96 -12.73
N LEU A 252 8.55 5.65 -13.01
CA LEU A 252 9.75 4.83 -13.12
C LEU A 252 10.38 4.86 -14.52
N ALA A 253 9.72 5.50 -15.49
CA ALA A 253 10.11 5.55 -16.90
C ALA A 253 10.47 4.18 -17.49
N ARG A 254 9.75 3.11 -17.09
CA ARG A 254 10.01 1.73 -17.56
C ARG A 254 8.78 0.83 -17.44
N GLU A 255 8.82 -0.28 -18.15
CA GLU A 255 7.84 -1.36 -17.97
C GLU A 255 7.98 -2.03 -16.59
N LEU A 256 6.84 -2.36 -15.98
CA LEU A 256 6.80 -2.99 -14.66
C LEU A 256 6.98 -4.51 -14.75
N GLY A 257 8.08 -5.02 -14.20
CA GLY A 257 8.41 -6.45 -14.26
C GLY A 257 7.30 -7.35 -13.72
N ARG A 258 6.93 -8.40 -14.46
CA ARG A 258 5.73 -9.26 -14.28
C ARG A 258 5.55 -9.85 -12.87
N PHE A 259 4.32 -10.20 -12.50
CA PHE A 259 4.01 -10.80 -11.19
C PHE A 259 4.85 -12.06 -10.89
N GLU A 260 5.07 -12.92 -11.89
CA GLU A 260 5.90 -14.13 -11.84
C GLU A 260 7.34 -13.84 -11.39
N THR A 261 7.87 -12.67 -11.73
CA THR A 261 9.26 -12.32 -11.42
C THR A 261 9.44 -12.00 -9.92
N THR A 262 8.38 -11.57 -9.23
CA THR A 262 8.37 -11.47 -7.75
C THR A 262 8.54 -12.85 -7.12
N PHE A 263 7.87 -13.85 -7.71
CA PHE A 263 7.83 -15.20 -7.17
C PHE A 263 9.17 -15.92 -7.28
N LYS A 264 9.82 -15.90 -8.45
CA LYS A 264 11.08 -16.61 -8.67
C LYS A 264 12.20 -16.16 -7.72
N GLY A 265 12.19 -14.90 -7.27
CA GLY A 265 13.15 -14.36 -6.30
C GLY A 265 12.87 -14.71 -4.84
N ASN A 266 11.72 -15.30 -4.54
CA ASN A 266 11.23 -15.58 -3.18
C ASN A 266 10.97 -17.07 -2.90
N VAL A 267 11.32 -17.97 -3.83
CA VAL A 267 11.31 -19.43 -3.58
C VAL A 267 12.25 -19.73 -2.40
N GLY A 268 11.70 -20.24 -1.29
CA GLY A 268 12.48 -20.58 -0.10
C GLY A 268 12.59 -19.50 0.99
N LYS A 269 11.89 -18.35 0.87
CA LYS A 269 11.72 -17.40 2.00
C LYS A 269 10.40 -17.65 2.73
N VAL A 270 10.40 -17.59 4.07
CA VAL A 270 9.19 -17.67 4.93
C VAL A 270 8.75 -16.24 5.18
N TRP A 271 7.45 -15.97 5.10
CA TRP A 271 6.86 -14.68 5.47
C TRP A 271 6.15 -14.81 6.80
#